data_AF-A0A849FT60-F1
#
_entry.id   AF-A0A849FT60-F1
#
_cell.length_a   1.000
_cell.length_b   1.000
_cell.length_c   1.000
_cell.angle_alpha   90.00
_cell.angle_beta   90.00
_cell.angle_gamma   90.00
#
_symmetry.space_group_name_H-M   'P 1'
#
loop_
_entity.id
_entity.type
_entity.pdbx_description
1 polymer ?
#
loop_
_entity_poly.entity_id
_entity_poly.type
_entity_poly.pdbx_seq_one_letter_code
_entity_poly.pdbx_strand_id
1 'polypeptide(L)'
;MLQDVGLDAIITSDALRTQETGGIIAEALDLQTSALPRGDVAGLVDTLEFDHEEDTVLLVAHAETIPRILEYLGVFEDITIDQGEFTNLFVVIGPSSDDPAYIHLLMP
;
A
#
# COMPACT_ATOMS: atom_id res chain seq x y z
N MET A 1 2.38 -11.76 11.15
CA MET A 1 3.08 -11.60 9.85
C MET A 1 3.54 -10.16 9.68
N LEU A 2 2.65 -9.17 9.64
CA LEU A 2 3.07 -7.75 9.49
C LEU A 2 3.79 -7.17 10.71
N GLN A 3 3.57 -7.73 11.90
CA GLN A 3 4.19 -7.27 13.16
C GLN A 3 5.72 -7.31 13.18
N ASP A 4 6.33 -8.16 12.35
CA ASP A 4 7.77 -8.39 12.32
C ASP A 4 8.45 -7.64 11.15
N VAL A 5 7.68 -6.89 10.35
CA VAL A 5 8.16 -6.18 9.16
C VAL A 5 8.90 -4.88 9.52
N GLY A 6 8.56 -4.27 10.66
CA GLY A 6 9.08 -2.95 11.04
C GLY A 6 8.45 -1.83 10.20
N LEU A 7 7.11 -1.74 10.23
CA LEU A 7 6.39 -0.66 9.55
C LEU A 7 6.63 0.67 10.27
N ASP A 8 6.88 1.73 9.50
CA ASP A 8 7.05 3.10 10.00
C ASP A 8 5.74 3.90 9.86
N ALA A 9 4.95 3.62 8.83
CA ALA A 9 3.69 4.31 8.57
C ALA A 9 2.62 3.39 7.97
N ILE A 10 1.35 3.78 8.18
CA ILE A 10 0.20 3.14 7.56
C ILE A 10 -0.63 4.22 6.87
N ILE A 11 -0.84 4.04 5.57
CA ILE A 11 -1.66 4.93 4.75
C ILE A 11 -2.86 4.15 4.23
N THR A 12 -4.05 4.71 4.43
CA THR A 12 -5.31 4.12 3.94
C THR A 12 -5.97 5.05 2.96
N SER A 13 -6.91 4.53 2.16
CA SER A 13 -7.89 5.42 1.53
C SER A 13 -8.86 6.02 2.58
N ASP A 14 -9.63 7.01 2.17
CA ASP A 14 -10.72 7.61 2.95
C ASP A 14 -11.98 6.71 3.11
N ALA A 15 -11.98 5.51 2.52
CA ALA A 15 -13.06 4.54 2.72
C ALA A 15 -13.02 3.89 4.12
N LEU A 16 -14.18 3.75 4.75
CA LEU A 16 -14.30 3.16 6.09
C LEU A 16 -13.63 1.79 6.20
N ARG A 17 -13.87 0.88 5.24
CA ARG A 17 -13.30 -0.47 5.26
C ARG A 17 -11.76 -0.48 5.25
N THR A 18 -11.13 0.48 4.56
CA THR A 18 -9.66 0.55 4.50
C THR A 18 -9.11 1.15 5.79
N GLN A 19 -9.80 2.13 6.37
CA GLN A 19 -9.45 2.70 7.68
C GLN A 19 -9.59 1.66 8.80
N GLU A 20 -10.64 0.85 8.80
CA GLU A 20 -10.82 -0.23 9.78
C GLU A 20 -9.70 -1.27 9.67
N THR A 21 -9.36 -1.69 8.45
CA THR A 21 -8.27 -2.64 8.21
C THR A 21 -6.92 -2.08 8.65
N GLY A 22 -6.61 -0.84 8.25
CA GLY A 22 -5.38 -0.15 8.66
C GLY A 22 -5.32 0.09 10.17
N GLY A 23 -6.46 0.42 10.78
CA GLY A 23 -6.60 0.67 12.22
C GLY A 23 -6.29 -0.56 13.08
N ILE A 24 -6.69 -1.76 12.63
CA ILE A 24 -6.34 -3.02 13.32
C ILE A 24 -4.82 -3.22 13.38
N ILE A 25 -4.12 -2.93 12.27
CA ILE A 25 -2.66 -3.07 12.21
C ILE A 25 -1.98 -1.94 13.01
N ALA A 26 -2.49 -0.72 12.90
CA ALA A 26 -2.00 0.43 13.65
C ALA A 26 -2.07 0.21 15.16
N GLU A 27 -3.21 -0.28 15.67
CA GLU A 27 -3.38 -0.60 17.10
C GLU A 27 -2.43 -1.71 17.55
N ALA A 28 -2.25 -2.74 16.72
CA ALA A 28 -1.35 -3.84 17.03
C ALA A 28 0.14 -3.42 17.09
N LEU A 29 0.52 -2.36 16.39
CA LEU A 29 1.91 -1.90 16.24
C LEU A 29 2.19 -0.55 16.90
N ASP A 30 1.21 0.06 17.57
CA ASP A 30 1.31 1.41 18.16
C ASP A 30 1.70 2.48 17.13
N LEU A 31 1.15 2.38 15.91
CA LEU A 31 1.37 3.31 14.81
C LEU A 31 0.16 4.22 14.59
N GLN A 32 0.37 5.33 13.89
CA GLN A 32 -0.70 6.20 13.42
C GLN A 32 -1.08 5.85 11.97
N THR A 33 -2.34 6.06 11.62
CA THR A 33 -2.82 5.95 10.22
C THR A 33 -3.03 7.33 9.62
N SER A 34 -2.60 7.54 8.38
CA SER A 34 -3.04 8.68 7.56
C SER A 34 -4.04 8.20 6.50
N ALA A 35 -5.07 9.01 6.25
CA ALA A 35 -6.06 8.71 5.23
C ALA A 35 -5.92 9.69 4.06
N LEU A 36 -5.81 9.16 2.85
CA LEU A 36 -5.78 9.94 1.61
C LEU A 36 -7.04 9.69 0.77
N PRO A 37 -7.52 10.68 0.00
CA PRO A 37 -8.66 10.49 -0.88
C PRO A 37 -8.42 9.36 -1.87
N ARG A 38 -9.35 8.40 -2.00
CA ARG A 38 -9.22 7.25 -2.94
C ARG A 38 -8.88 7.64 -4.39
N GLY A 39 -9.33 8.81 -4.82
CA GLY A 39 -9.09 9.32 -6.18
C GLY A 39 -7.70 9.93 -6.40
N ASP A 40 -6.97 10.20 -5.32
CA ASP A 40 -5.72 10.98 -5.35
C ASP A 40 -4.49 10.08 -5.29
N VAL A 41 -4.32 9.26 -6.33
CA VAL A 41 -3.14 8.37 -6.42
C VAL A 41 -1.85 9.15 -6.65
N ALA A 42 -1.92 10.29 -7.36
CA ALA A 42 -0.75 11.15 -7.55
C ALA A 42 -0.29 11.74 -6.21
N GLY A 43 -1.21 12.29 -5.40
CA GLY A 43 -0.88 12.78 -4.07
C GLY A 43 -0.35 11.69 -3.13
N LEU A 44 -0.86 10.46 -3.24
CA LEU A 44 -0.31 9.31 -2.52
C LEU A 44 1.15 9.05 -2.90
N VAL A 45 1.48 9.06 -4.20
CA VAL A 45 2.85 8.82 -4.68
C VAL A 45 3.77 9.95 -4.24
N ASP A 46 3.33 11.21 -4.36
CA ASP A 46 4.10 12.35 -3.87
C ASP A 46 4.39 12.22 -2.35
N THR A 47 3.39 11.84 -1.55
CA THR A 47 3.60 11.57 -0.11
C THR A 47 4.59 10.44 0.13
N LEU A 48 4.57 9.37 -0.66
CA LEU A 48 5.54 8.28 -0.52
C LEU A 48 6.96 8.73 -0.86
N GLU A 49 7.14 9.49 -1.94
CA GLU A 49 8.46 9.93 -2.40
C GLU A 49 9.07 11.02 -1.52
N PHE A 50 8.27 11.94 -0.97
CA PHE A 50 8.79 13.09 -0.24
C PHE A 50 8.72 12.96 1.29
N ASP A 51 7.70 12.30 1.83
CA ASP A 51 7.51 12.18 3.27
C ASP A 51 7.97 10.81 3.83
N HIS A 52 8.13 9.81 2.96
CA HIS A 52 8.37 8.41 3.34
C HIS A 52 9.47 7.72 2.50
N GLU A 53 10.45 8.46 1.98
CA GLU A 53 11.53 7.94 1.11
C GLU A 53 12.30 6.76 1.74
N GLU A 54 12.54 6.82 3.06
CA GLU A 54 13.29 5.80 3.81
C GLU A 54 12.40 4.89 4.66
N ASP A 55 11.07 5.08 4.61
CA ASP A 55 10.11 4.42 5.49
C ASP A 55 9.56 3.14 4.86
N THR A 56 9.27 2.14 5.70
CA THR A 56 8.49 0.97 5.29
C THR A 56 7.01 1.24 5.52
N VAL A 57 6.28 1.48 4.42
CA VAL A 57 4.88 1.92 4.47
C VAL A 57 3.91 0.79 4.12
N LEU A 58 2.87 0.62 4.93
CA LEU A 58 1.72 -0.22 4.58
C LEU A 58 0.62 0.62 3.92
N LEU A 59 0.29 0.27 2.67
CA LEU A 59 -0.82 0.87 1.92
C LEU A 59 -2.06 -0.03 1.97
N VAL A 60 -3.19 0.50 2.44
CA VAL A 60 -4.49 -0.18 2.38
C VAL A 60 -5.39 0.51 1.34
N ALA A 61 -5.46 -0.11 0.16
CA ALA A 61 -6.11 0.43 -1.04
C ALA A 61 -7.18 -0.52 -1.62
N HIS A 62 -7.74 -0.17 -2.77
CA HIS A 62 -8.82 -0.91 -3.43
C HIS A 62 -8.33 -1.68 -4.65
N ALA A 63 -9.04 -2.75 -5.02
CA ALA A 63 -8.75 -3.58 -6.19
C ALA A 63 -8.53 -2.74 -7.47
N GLU A 64 -9.32 -1.70 -7.70
CA GLU A 64 -9.17 -0.84 -8.88
C GLU A 64 -8.08 0.23 -8.78
N THR A 65 -7.56 0.52 -7.57
CA THR A 65 -6.49 1.52 -7.40
C THR A 65 -5.12 0.89 -7.29
N ILE A 66 -5.03 -0.36 -6.80
CA ILE A 66 -3.76 -1.08 -6.60
C ILE A 66 -2.94 -1.17 -7.90
N PRO A 67 -3.48 -1.61 -9.07
CA PRO A 67 -2.68 -1.72 -10.29
C PRO A 67 -2.02 -0.40 -10.69
N ARG A 68 -2.77 0.71 -10.57
CA ARG A 68 -2.26 2.04 -10.87
C ARG A 68 -1.20 2.49 -9.86
N ILE A 69 -1.36 2.19 -8.57
CA ILE A 69 -0.32 2.48 -7.56
C ILE A 69 0.96 1.72 -7.90
N LEU A 70 0.85 0.43 -8.24
CA LEU A 70 2.00 -0.39 -8.62
C LEU A 70 2.72 0.16 -9.86
N GLU A 71 1.97 0.60 -10.88
CA GLU A 71 2.53 1.25 -12.07
C GLU A 71 3.35 2.51 -11.69
N TYR A 72 2.83 3.36 -10.80
CA TYR A 72 3.57 4.54 -10.32
C TYR A 72 4.84 4.17 -9.54
N LEU A 73 4.83 3.04 -8.82
CA LEU A 73 6.02 2.55 -8.13
C LEU A 73 7.02 1.82 -9.07
N GLY A 74 6.74 1.78 -10.37
CA GLY A 74 7.59 1.20 -11.41
C GLY A 74 7.30 -0.26 -11.75
N VAL A 75 6.21 -0.84 -11.24
CA VAL A 75 5.79 -2.23 -11.53
C VAL A 75 4.82 -2.22 -12.71
N PHE A 76 5.31 -2.58 -13.90
CA PHE A 76 4.56 -2.53 -15.17
C PHE A 76 3.92 -3.88 -15.58
N GLU A 77 3.68 -4.76 -14.61
CA GLU A 77 3.03 -6.05 -14.84
C GLU A 77 1.52 -5.88 -15.04
N ASP A 78 0.92 -6.72 -15.88
CA ASP A 78 -0.53 -6.70 -16.13
C ASP A 78 -1.27 -7.39 -14.96
N ILE A 79 -1.52 -6.61 -13.91
CA ILE A 79 -2.16 -7.06 -12.67
C ILE A 79 -3.65 -6.72 -12.72
N THR A 80 -4.48 -7.75 -12.78
CA THR A 80 -5.94 -7.64 -12.63
C THR A 80 -6.36 -8.24 -11.29
N ILE A 81 -7.12 -7.47 -10.50
CA ILE A 81 -7.64 -7.88 -9.19
C ILE A 81 -9.16 -7.86 -9.27
N ASP A 82 -9.82 -8.97 -8.92
CA ASP A 82 -11.28 -8.99 -8.85
C ASP A 82 -11.80 -8.24 -7.61
N GLN A 83 -12.98 -7.64 -7.72
CA GLN A 83 -13.60 -6.87 -6.63
C GLN A 83 -13.90 -7.72 -5.38
N GLY A 84 -13.97 -9.05 -5.51
CA GLY A 84 -14.12 -9.99 -4.41
C GLY A 84 -12.82 -10.50 -3.79
N GLU A 85 -11.65 -10.16 -4.36
CA GLU A 85 -10.35 -10.62 -3.88
C GLU A 85 -9.74 -9.67 -2.86
N PHE A 86 -9.87 -9.99 -1.57
CA PHE A 86 -9.32 -9.20 -0.45
C PHE A 86 -8.00 -9.74 0.10
N THR A 87 -7.48 -10.85 -0.45
CA THR A 87 -6.31 -11.56 0.09
C THR A 87 -5.00 -11.22 -0.63
N ASN A 88 -4.99 -10.19 -1.47
CA ASN A 88 -3.80 -9.75 -2.18
C ASN A 88 -2.91 -8.89 -1.29
N LEU A 89 -1.63 -9.25 -1.17
CA LEU A 89 -0.58 -8.41 -0.60
C LEU A 89 0.54 -8.25 -1.62
N PHE A 90 0.87 -7.00 -1.94
CA PHE A 90 1.99 -6.67 -2.80
C PHE A 90 3.10 -6.03 -1.97
N VAL A 91 4.32 -6.50 -2.15
CA VAL A 91 5.52 -5.92 -1.55
C VAL A 91 6.35 -5.35 -2.70
N VAL A 92 6.70 -4.07 -2.62
CA VAL A 92 7.55 -3.39 -3.60
C VAL A 92 8.81 -2.91 -2.88
N ILE A 93 9.97 -3.17 -3.46
CA ILE A 93 11.28 -2.83 -2.89
C ILE A 93 12.05 -2.00 -3.93
N GLY A 94 12.60 -0.88 -3.49
CA GLY A 94 13.23 0.10 -4.38
C GLY A 94 12.23 0.76 -5.33
N PRO A 95 11.10 1.30 -4.83
CA PRO A 95 10.12 2.00 -5.67
C PRO A 95 10.80 3.13 -6.45
N SER A 96 10.29 3.42 -7.65
CA SER A 96 10.81 4.46 -8.56
C SER A 96 12.25 4.24 -9.06
N SER A 97 12.85 3.07 -8.82
CA SER A 97 14.10 2.64 -9.46
C SER A 97 13.85 2.13 -10.90
N ASP A 98 14.92 1.99 -11.70
CA ASP A 98 14.82 1.46 -13.07
C ASP A 98 14.33 -0.01 -13.13
N ASP A 99 14.41 -0.75 -12.01
CA ASP A 99 14.03 -2.15 -11.91
C ASP A 99 13.58 -2.49 -10.46
N PRO A 100 12.36 -2.08 -10.04
CA PRO A 100 11.87 -2.35 -8.70
C PRO A 100 11.61 -3.84 -8.53
N ALA A 101 12.04 -4.41 -7.41
CA ALA A 101 11.66 -5.77 -7.06
C ALA A 101 10.24 -5.75 -6.50
N TYR A 102 9.40 -6.68 -6.94
CA TYR A 102 8.07 -6.86 -6.36
C TYR A 102 7.76 -8.32 -6.06
N ILE A 103 6.89 -8.53 -5.06
CA ILE A 103 6.38 -9.84 -4.67
C ILE A 103 4.86 -9.72 -4.54
N HIS A 104 4.14 -10.59 -5.22
CA HIS A 104 2.71 -10.77 -5.04
C HIS A 104 2.46 -12.00 -4.15
N LEU A 105 1.92 -11.74 -2.96
CA LEU A 105 1.57 -12.74 -1.97
C LEU A 105 0.06 -12.93 -1.96
N LEU A 106 -0.39 -14.17 -2.18
CA LEU A 106 -1.77 -14.57 -2.02
C LEU A 106 -1.95 -15.11 -0.60
N MET A 107 -2.69 -14.38 0.22
CA MET A 107 -2.99 -14.79 1.58
C MET A 107 -4.08 -15.89 1.57
N PRO A 108 -3.94 -16.93 2.42
CA PRO A 108 -4.89 -18.04 2.49
C PRO A 108 -6.25 -17.65 3.08
#